data_AF-A0A0G1XUX7-F1
#
_entry.id   AF-A0A0G1XUX7-F1
#
_cell.length_a   1.000
_cell.length_b   1.000
_cell.length_c   1.000
_cell.angle_alpha   90.00
_cell.angle_beta   90.00
_cell.angle_gamma   90.00
#
_symmetry.space_group_name_H-M   'P 1'
#
loop_
_entity.id
_entity.type
_entity.pdbx_description
1 polymer ?
#
loop_
_entity_poly.entity_id
_entity_poly.type
_entity_poly.pdbx_seq_one_letter_code
_entity_poly.pdbx_strand_id
1 'polypeptide(L)' 'MAKISVDKNGQATITIPADIIKLTGWDGSTELLFIPFLQDANSGLDKSTPIVLKEVKKIKK' A
#
# COMPACT_ATOMS: atom_id res chain seq x y z
N MET A 1 -0.48 -1.45 -13.43
CA MET A 1 -0.66 -2.43 -12.34
C MET A 1 0.57 -2.37 -11.42
N ALA A 2 0.39 -2.34 -10.10
CA ALA A 2 1.52 -2.36 -9.15
C ALA A 2 2.22 -3.73 -9.22
N LYS A 3 3.55 -3.73 -9.10
CA LYS A 3 4.35 -4.96 -9.13
C LYS A 3 4.77 -5.34 -7.72
N ILE A 4 4.56 -6.59 -7.33
CA ILE A 4 5.06 -7.14 -6.07
C ILE A 4 6.21 -8.08 -6.39
N SER A 5 7.35 -7.89 -5.74
CA SER A 5 8.47 -8.84 -5.77
C SER A 5 8.83 -9.25 -4.36
N VAL A 6 9.03 -10.54 -4.13
CA VAL A 6 9.47 -11.08 -2.83
C VAL A 6 10.92 -11.52 -2.99
N ASP A 7 11.80 -11.04 -2.12
CA ASP A 7 13.20 -11.44 -2.12
C ASP A 7 13.40 -12.82 -1.45
N LYS A 8 14.63 -13.32 -1.49
CA LYS A 8 15.02 -14.61 -0.88
C LYS A 8 14.88 -14.64 0.65
N ASN A 9 14.75 -13.49 1.30
CA ASN A 9 14.59 -13.36 2.75
C ASN A 9 13.11 -13.19 3.16
N GLY A 10 12.18 -13.23 2.20
CA GLY A 10 10.75 -13.04 2.43
C GLY A 10 10.33 -11.57 2.50
N GLN A 11 11.21 -10.62 2.19
CA GLN A 11 10.87 -9.21 2.11
C GLN A 11 10.08 -8.94 0.84
N ALA A 12 8.87 -8.41 1.00
CA ALA A 12 8.04 -7.97 -0.12
C ALA A 12 8.36 -6.51 -0.48
N THR A 13 8.65 -6.26 -1.75
CA THR A 13 8.75 -4.94 -2.34
C THR A 13 7.52 -4.69 -3.20
N ILE A 14 6.85 -3.56 -2.99
CA ILE A 14 5.73 -3.11 -3.81
C ILE A 14 6.21 -1.92 -4.63
N THR A 15 6.27 -2.09 -5.95
CA THR A 15 6.59 -1.01 -6.88
C THR A 15 5.30 -0.28 -7.26
N ILE A 16 5.20 0.98 -6.85
CA ILE A 16 4.10 1.87 -7.24
C ILE A 16 4.40 2.43 -8.64
N PRO A 17 3.48 2.28 -9.61
CA PRO A 17 3.66 2.82 -10.96
C PRO A 17 3.82 4.35 -10.98
N ALA A 18 4.66 4.85 -11.90
CA ALA A 18 5.00 6.27 -11.97
C ALA A 18 3.79 7.18 -12.30
N ASP A 19 2.80 6.68 -13.03
CA ASP A 19 1.52 7.34 -13.28
C ASP A 19 0.71 7.55 -11.99
N ILE A 20 0.70 6.57 -11.09
CA ILE A 20 0.06 6.71 -9.78
C ILE A 20 0.81 7.75 -8.95
N ILE A 21 2.14 7.70 -8.92
CA ILE A 21 2.97 8.70 -8.23
C ILE A 21 2.66 10.12 -8.74
N LYS A 22 2.54 10.30 -10.06
CA LYS A 22 2.17 11.59 -10.67
C LYS A 22 0.76 12.05 -10.30
N LEU A 23 -0.21 11.12 -10.28
CA LEU A 23 -1.61 11.42 -9.94
C LEU A 23 -1.77 11.79 -8.46
N THR A 24 -1.06 11.11 -7.56
CA THR A 24 -1.17 11.34 -6.12
C THR A 24 -0.23 12.44 -5.62
N GLY A 25 0.83 12.76 -6.38
CA GLY A 25 1.88 13.68 -5.95
C GLY A 25 2.77 13.12 -4.85
N TRP A 26 2.76 11.80 -4.63
CA TRP A 26 3.58 11.17 -3.59
C TRP A 26 5.08 11.30 -3.92
N ASP A 27 5.89 11.46 -2.88
CA ASP A 27 7.34 11.57 -2.98
C ASP A 27 8.03 10.73 -1.90
N GLY A 28 9.36 10.81 -1.83
CA GLY A 28 10.16 10.07 -0.84
C GLY A 28 9.92 10.47 0.62
N SER A 29 9.22 11.58 0.87
CA SER A 29 8.82 12.03 2.21
C SER A 29 7.41 11.60 2.60
N THR A 30 6.64 11.08 1.64
CA THR A 30 5.24 10.71 1.84
C THR A 30 5.15 9.42 2.65
N GLU A 31 4.55 9.52 3.83
CA GLU A 31 4.20 8.36 4.66
C GLU A 31 2.90 7.71 4.16
N LEU A 32 2.92 6.41 3.93
CA LEU A 32 1.76 5.63 3.45
C LEU A 32 1.34 4.58 4.47
N LEU A 33 0.02 4.44 4.64
CA LEU A 33 -0.62 3.38 5.41
C LEU A 33 -1.11 2.29 4.45
N PHE A 34 -0.80 1.04 4.78
CA PHE A 34 -1.30 -0.14 4.09
C PHE A 34 -2.47 -0.71 4.88
N ILE A 35 -3.67 -0.64 4.31
CA ILE A 35 -4.91 -1.06 4.97
C ILE A 35 -5.50 -2.24 4.20
N PRO A 36 -5.58 -3.45 4.78
CA PRO A 36 -6.32 -4.54 4.17
C PRO A 36 -7.79 -4.16 3.96
N PHE A 37 -8.31 -4.42 2.77
CA PHE A 37 -9.72 -4.22 2.46
C PHE A 37 -10.49 -5.51 2.80
N LEU A 38 -11.06 -5.53 4.00
CA LEU A 38 -11.91 -6.62 4.45
C LEU A 38 -13.37 -6.36 4.04
N GLN A 39 -14.02 -7.33 3.41
CA GLN A 39 -15.47 -7.28 3.16
C GLN A 39 -16.28 -7.53 4.44
N ASP A 40 -15.75 -8.36 5.34
CA ASP A 40 -16.31 -8.65 6.66
C ASP A 40 -15.17 -8.58 7.70
N ALA A 41 -15.44 -7.96 8.85
CA ALA A 41 -14.47 -7.75 9.93
C ALA A 41 -13.90 -9.06 10.53
N ASN A 42 -14.60 -10.18 10.39
CA ASN A 42 -14.17 -11.49 10.86
C ASN A 42 -13.43 -12.30 9.78
N SER A 43 -13.29 -11.76 8.57
CA SER A 43 -12.54 -12.43 7.51
C SER A 43 -11.06 -12.48 7.87
N GLY A 44 -10.47 -13.67 7.83
CA GLY A 44 -9.01 -13.81 7.92
C GLY A 44 -8.32 -13.11 6.73
N LEU A 45 -7.07 -12.69 6.94
CA LEU A 45 -6.23 -12.14 5.87
C LEU A 45 -5.62 -13.28 5.05
N ASP A 46 -5.77 -13.19 3.73
CA ASP A 46 -5.10 -14.10 2.79
C ASP A 46 -4.40 -13.32 1.65
N LYS A 47 -3.70 -14.06 0.78
CA LYS A 47 -2.95 -13.47 -0.35
C LYS A 47 -3.83 -12.80 -1.40
N SER A 48 -5.13 -13.07 -1.41
CA SER A 48 -6.10 -12.46 -2.32
C SER A 48 -6.74 -11.19 -1.75
N THR A 49 -6.57 -10.93 -0.46
CA THR A 49 -7.13 -9.77 0.22
C THR A 49 -6.58 -8.48 -0.39
N PRO A 50 -7.42 -7.61 -0.98
CA PRO A 50 -6.95 -6.36 -1.56
C PRO A 50 -6.35 -5.44 -0.49
N ILE A 51 -5.37 -4.64 -0.86
CA ILE A 51 -4.75 -3.66 0.05
C ILE A 51 -4.99 -2.26 -0.51
N VAL A 52 -5.48 -1.37 0.35
CA VAL A 52 -5.61 0.06 0.07
C VAL A 52 -4.36 0.79 0.57
N LEU A 53 -3.82 1.65 -0.28
CA LEU A 53 -2.77 2.60 0.08
C LEU A 53 -3.41 3.94 0.43
N LYS A 54 -3.15 4.44 1.63
CA LYS A 54 -3.66 5.74 2.08
C LYS A 54 -2.51 6.60 2.57
N GLU A 55 -2.45 7.85 2.11
CA GLU A 55 -1.51 8.84 2.64
C GLU A 55 -1.79 9.14 4.11
N VAL A 56 -0.75 9.18 4.93
CA VAL A 56 -0.83 9.61 6.33
C VAL A 56 -0.89 11.14 6.38
N LYS A 57 -2.11 11.69 6.36
CA LYS A 57 -2.30 13.12 6.61
C LYS A 57 -2.04 13.41 8.09
N LYS A 58 -0.88 14.02 8.39
CA LYS A 58 -0.62 14.56 9.73
C LYS A 58 -1.64 15.65 10.00
N ILE A 59 -2.59 15.37 10.89
CA ILE A 59 -3.51 16.39 11.40
C ILE A 59 -2.63 17.39 12.16
N LYS A 60 -2.43 18.59 11.60
CA LYS A 60 -1.79 19.68 12.34
C LYS A 60 -2.72 20.01 13.51
N LYS A 61 -2.25 19.73 14.73
CA LYS A 61 -2.87 20.20 15.97
C LYS A 61 -2.78 21.72 16.06
#